data_AF-A0A7T5R9A2-F1
#
_entry.id   AF-A0A7T5R9A2-F1
#
_cell.length_a   1.000
_cell.length_b   1.000
_cell.length_c   1.000
_cell.angle_alpha   90.00
_cell.angle_beta   90.00
_cell.angle_gamma   90.00
#
_symmetry.space_group_name_H-M   'P 1'
#
loop_
_entity.id
_entity.type
_entity.pdbx_description
1 polymer ?
#
loop_
_entity_poly.entity_id
_entity_poly.type
_entity_poly.pdbx_seq_one_letter_code
_entity_poly.pdbx_strand_id
1 'polypeptide(L)'
;MERFQEEFISNLLEWNAVKIAPDREHYFKLKSGRMSPYFVNMATAMDSGKRLWQTAEAYAGSVIPSDNDDIVAHGPAMKGIPLVPLIAAESWRLDRAAMKYAFDFKEGPVQISQDALIGVKLRHEKPGIKILDTLDAGTLKHTECNSVSAVALANDLYGRFVRNYSPDDVDVIVGKAYGGIGPAALLAREIAGRDNVDIRFVYDRVSAKTHGVSGESSFVGRLEENDRALVVDGHLESIGSVFGHVGDGERLRAFDDVITTGKAKRESKHKVEKRYPKAEWAGVHVAVYRGEVDETGKTVPEALEEHGLAPLSWIVTAEEIFEFAHESKRIDDRAMDDFKTYMKEFGAKA
;
A
#
# COMPACT_ATOMS: atom_id res chain seq x y z
N MET A 1 -11.90 -18.45 9.01
CA MET A 1 -10.86 -17.84 8.15
C MET A 1 -10.81 -18.61 6.83
N GLU A 2 -10.74 -17.90 5.70
CA GLU A 2 -10.52 -18.48 4.38
C GLU A 2 -9.03 -18.73 4.12
N ARG A 3 -8.72 -19.65 3.19
CA ARG A 3 -7.33 -20.03 2.89
C ARG A 3 -6.41 -18.85 2.55
N PHE A 4 -6.89 -17.88 1.78
CA PHE A 4 -6.09 -16.72 1.38
C PHE A 4 -5.73 -15.83 2.58
N GLN A 5 -6.58 -15.79 3.61
CA GLN A 5 -6.31 -15.05 4.84
C GLN A 5 -5.21 -15.75 5.66
N GLU A 6 -5.24 -17.09 5.76
CA GLU A 6 -4.18 -17.86 6.43
C GLU A 6 -2.81 -17.67 5.74
N GLU A 7 -2.80 -17.78 4.41
CA GLU A 7 -1.60 -17.56 3.61
C GLU A 7 -1.09 -16.11 3.79
N PHE A 8 -1.99 -15.13 3.83
CA PHE A 8 -1.64 -13.74 4.09
C PHE A 8 -1.06 -13.53 5.50
N ILE A 9 -1.64 -14.13 6.55
CA ILE A 9 -1.08 -14.05 7.92
C ILE A 9 0.32 -14.67 7.97
N SER A 10 0.49 -15.87 7.41
CA SER A 10 1.80 -16.55 7.37
C SER A 10 2.85 -15.65 6.70
N ASN A 11 2.50 -15.07 5.55
CA ASN A 11 3.33 -14.14 4.81
C ASN A 11 3.69 -12.88 5.63
N LEU A 12 2.70 -12.25 6.28
CA LEU A 12 2.92 -11.06 7.10
C LEU A 12 3.93 -11.30 8.24
N LEU A 13 3.88 -12.48 8.86
CA LEU A 13 4.82 -12.89 9.90
C LEU A 13 6.21 -13.19 9.31
N GLU A 14 6.29 -13.96 8.23
CA GLU A 14 7.56 -14.32 7.57
C GLU A 14 8.33 -13.10 7.05
N TRP A 15 7.61 -12.12 6.50
CA TRP A 15 8.23 -10.90 5.97
C TRP A 15 8.55 -9.88 7.05
N ASN A 16 8.23 -10.15 8.32
CA ASN A 16 8.28 -9.18 9.40
C ASN A 16 7.47 -7.90 9.10
N ALA A 17 6.39 -8.04 8.34
CA ALA A 17 5.42 -6.98 8.13
C ALA A 17 4.53 -6.81 9.38
N VAL A 18 4.24 -7.91 10.08
CA VAL A 18 3.78 -7.89 11.48
C VAL A 18 4.94 -8.35 12.35
N LYS A 19 5.41 -7.45 13.22
CA LYS A 19 6.48 -7.72 14.19
C LYS A 19 5.85 -7.94 15.54
N ILE A 20 6.21 -9.03 16.20
CA ILE A 20 5.80 -9.34 17.57
C ILE A 20 7.03 -9.12 18.46
N ALA A 21 6.84 -8.42 19.57
CA ALA A 21 7.94 -8.07 20.45
C ALA A 21 8.53 -9.35 21.07
N PRO A 22 9.87 -9.48 21.09
CA PRO A 22 10.51 -10.66 21.67
C PRO A 22 10.38 -10.72 23.18
N ASP A 23 10.10 -9.60 23.86
CA ASP A 23 9.82 -9.45 25.29
C ASP A 23 9.21 -8.04 25.58
N ARG A 24 8.92 -7.75 26.86
CA ARG A 24 8.30 -6.50 27.30
C ARG A 24 9.20 -5.26 27.24
N GLU A 25 10.51 -5.43 27.26
CA GLU A 25 11.46 -4.32 27.13
C GLU A 25 11.52 -3.81 25.67
N HIS A 26 11.16 -4.67 24.72
CA HIS A 26 11.18 -4.39 23.28
C HIS A 26 9.79 -4.06 22.70
N TYR A 27 8.83 -3.68 23.53
CA TYR A 27 7.53 -3.18 23.04
C TYR A 27 7.71 -1.97 22.11
N PHE A 28 6.84 -1.88 21.12
CA PHE A 28 6.88 -0.84 20.10
C PHE A 28 6.13 0.40 20.57
N LYS A 29 6.82 1.55 20.61
CA LYS A 29 6.17 2.84 20.86
C LYS A 29 5.39 3.30 19.62
N LEU A 30 4.06 3.34 19.73
CA LEU A 30 3.16 3.80 18.67
C LEU A 30 3.12 5.33 18.57
N LYS A 31 2.52 5.86 17.50
CA LYS A 31 2.30 7.31 17.34
C LYS A 31 1.43 7.92 18.43
N SER A 32 0.54 7.13 19.03
CA SER A 32 -0.26 7.52 20.19
C SER A 32 0.57 7.59 21.49
N GLY A 33 1.82 7.13 21.48
CA GLY A 33 2.67 6.99 22.66
C GLY A 33 2.52 5.65 23.38
N ARG A 34 1.51 4.84 23.03
CA ARG A 34 1.29 3.50 23.62
C ARG A 34 2.47 2.57 23.36
N MET A 35 2.76 1.71 24.33
CA MET A 35 3.70 0.60 24.20
C MET A 35 2.93 -0.64 23.75
N SER A 36 3.11 -1.06 22.50
CA SER A 36 2.39 -2.17 21.90
C SER A 36 3.26 -3.41 21.80
N PRO A 37 2.74 -4.62 22.10
CA PRO A 37 3.48 -5.87 21.95
C PRO A 37 3.69 -6.24 20.47
N TYR A 38 3.14 -5.47 19.53
CA TYR A 38 3.31 -5.71 18.10
C TYR A 38 3.32 -4.43 17.28
N PHE A 39 3.88 -4.52 16.08
CA PHE A 39 3.91 -3.42 15.11
C PHE A 39 3.59 -3.91 13.70
N VAL A 40 2.71 -3.19 13.01
CA VAL A 40 2.32 -3.50 11.63
C VAL A 40 2.96 -2.48 10.69
N ASN A 41 3.73 -2.96 9.71
CA ASN A 41 4.40 -2.18 8.68
C ASN A 41 4.20 -2.78 7.30
N MET A 42 3.06 -2.47 6.68
CA MET A 42 2.73 -2.97 5.34
C MET A 42 3.65 -2.47 4.23
N ALA A 43 4.48 -1.45 4.46
CA ALA A 43 5.54 -1.11 3.50
C ALA A 43 6.50 -2.30 3.29
N THR A 44 6.72 -3.12 4.31
CA THR A 44 7.54 -4.36 4.23
C THR A 44 6.83 -5.45 3.43
N ALA A 45 5.50 -5.51 3.48
CA ALA A 45 4.71 -6.43 2.67
C ALA A 45 4.59 -5.98 1.20
N MET A 46 5.19 -4.85 0.84
CA MET A 46 5.11 -4.24 -0.49
C MET A 46 6.46 -3.71 -0.94
N ASP A 47 7.58 -4.32 -0.51
CA ASP A 47 8.94 -3.86 -0.84
C ASP A 47 9.65 -4.72 -1.90
N SER A 48 8.93 -5.64 -2.55
CA SER A 48 9.45 -6.57 -3.56
C SER A 48 8.33 -7.16 -4.42
N GLY A 49 8.66 -7.63 -5.62
CA GLY A 49 7.69 -8.10 -6.62
C GLY A 49 6.77 -9.23 -6.12
N LYS A 50 7.32 -10.25 -5.44
CA LYS A 50 6.52 -11.37 -4.88
C LYS A 50 5.58 -10.89 -3.78
N ARG A 51 6.07 -10.02 -2.90
CA ARG A 51 5.26 -9.47 -1.81
C ARG A 51 4.16 -8.54 -2.30
N LEU A 52 4.44 -7.73 -3.34
CA LEU A 52 3.43 -6.93 -4.03
C LEU A 52 2.33 -7.81 -4.63
N TRP A 53 2.71 -8.90 -5.31
CA TRP A 53 1.76 -9.86 -5.87
C TRP A 53 0.88 -10.49 -4.79
N GLN A 54 1.48 -11.12 -3.79
CA GLN A 54 0.75 -11.84 -2.75
C GLN A 54 -0.10 -10.92 -1.87
N THR A 55 0.35 -9.67 -1.64
CA THR A 55 -0.47 -8.65 -0.99
C THR A 55 -1.66 -8.28 -1.87
N ALA A 56 -1.45 -8.01 -3.16
CA ALA A 56 -2.53 -7.69 -4.09
C ALA A 56 -3.56 -8.82 -4.21
N GLU A 57 -3.10 -10.08 -4.20
CA GLU A 57 -3.96 -11.26 -4.23
C GLU A 57 -4.81 -11.37 -2.96
N ALA A 58 -4.25 -11.09 -1.79
CA ALA A 58 -5.01 -11.06 -0.54
C ALA A 58 -6.08 -9.97 -0.53
N TYR A 59 -5.75 -8.76 -1.02
CA TYR A 59 -6.73 -7.68 -1.17
C TYR A 59 -7.80 -8.03 -2.21
N ALA A 60 -7.42 -8.47 -3.40
CA ALA A 60 -8.37 -8.85 -4.45
C ALA A 60 -9.28 -10.01 -3.99
N GLY A 61 -8.73 -10.95 -3.21
CA GLY A 61 -9.42 -12.06 -2.57
C GLY A 61 -10.52 -11.61 -1.61
N SER A 62 -10.21 -10.64 -0.74
CA SER A 62 -11.11 -10.12 0.30
C SER A 62 -12.19 -9.17 -0.22
N VAL A 63 -12.06 -8.61 -1.43
CA VAL A 63 -13.11 -7.76 -1.98
C VAL A 63 -14.27 -8.62 -2.47
N ILE A 64 -15.40 -8.59 -1.75
CA ILE A 64 -16.58 -9.41 -2.04
C ILE A 64 -17.17 -9.02 -3.42
N PRO A 65 -17.40 -9.98 -4.34
CA PRO A 65 -17.85 -9.70 -5.71
C PRO A 65 -19.17 -8.92 -5.84
N SER A 66 -20.10 -9.07 -4.89
CA SER A 66 -21.43 -8.44 -4.99
C SER A 66 -21.44 -6.92 -4.85
N ASP A 67 -20.37 -6.34 -4.28
CA ASP A 67 -20.25 -4.89 -4.07
C ASP A 67 -19.52 -4.18 -5.23
N ASN A 68 -18.87 -4.91 -6.15
CA ASN A 68 -17.73 -4.39 -6.91
C ASN A 68 -18.00 -3.81 -8.30
N ASP A 69 -19.14 -4.10 -8.93
CA ASP A 69 -19.35 -3.71 -10.34
C ASP A 69 -19.33 -2.18 -10.57
N ASP A 70 -19.62 -1.40 -9.52
CA ASP A 70 -19.68 0.07 -9.57
C ASP A 70 -18.78 0.75 -8.52
N ILE A 71 -17.75 0.07 -8.00
CA ILE A 71 -16.81 0.67 -7.02
C ILE A 71 -15.50 1.11 -7.68
N VAL A 72 -15.10 2.35 -7.39
CA VAL A 72 -13.76 2.86 -7.66
C VAL A 72 -12.86 2.60 -6.45
N ALA A 73 -11.77 1.86 -6.65
CA ALA A 73 -10.75 1.69 -5.62
C ALA A 73 -9.92 2.98 -5.47
N HIS A 74 -10.09 3.65 -4.34
CA HIS A 74 -9.37 4.87 -4.03
C HIS A 74 -8.20 4.59 -3.10
N GLY A 75 -6.99 5.00 -3.49
CA GLY A 75 -5.76 4.78 -2.73
C GLY A 75 -5.25 6.07 -2.09
N PRO A 76 -5.41 6.28 -0.78
CA PRO A 76 -4.87 7.45 -0.12
C PRO A 76 -3.34 7.54 -0.22
N ALA A 77 -2.81 8.71 -0.59
CA ALA A 77 -1.37 8.91 -0.72
C ALA A 77 -0.62 8.74 0.60
N MET A 78 0.55 8.09 0.64
CA MET A 78 1.35 7.56 -0.48
C MET A 78 1.30 6.03 -0.59
N LYS A 79 0.65 5.34 0.36
CA LYS A 79 0.67 3.88 0.44
C LYS A 79 -0.40 3.24 -0.46
N GLY A 80 -1.50 3.95 -0.71
CA GLY A 80 -2.55 3.50 -1.62
C GLY A 80 -2.17 3.59 -3.09
N ILE A 81 -1.21 4.44 -3.47
CA ILE A 81 -0.81 4.65 -4.88
C ILE A 81 -0.27 3.37 -5.55
N PRO A 82 0.68 2.61 -4.98
CA PRO A 82 1.07 1.33 -5.56
C PRO A 82 -0.03 0.27 -5.41
N LEU A 83 -0.85 0.37 -4.35
CA LEU A 83 -1.82 -0.66 -3.97
C LEU A 83 -2.98 -0.77 -4.95
N VAL A 84 -3.68 0.33 -5.26
CA VAL A 84 -4.91 0.27 -6.07
C VAL A 84 -4.72 -0.19 -7.52
N PRO A 85 -3.65 0.15 -8.29
CA PRO A 85 -3.44 -0.45 -9.60
C PRO A 85 -3.10 -1.94 -9.50
N LEU A 86 -2.42 -2.39 -8.44
CA LEU A 86 -2.14 -3.80 -8.20
C LEU A 86 -3.42 -4.59 -7.89
N ILE A 87 -4.28 -4.07 -7.02
CA ILE A 87 -5.58 -4.71 -6.74
C ILE A 87 -6.42 -4.78 -8.02
N ALA A 88 -6.44 -3.73 -8.84
CA ALA A 88 -7.17 -3.71 -10.10
C ALA A 88 -6.65 -4.77 -11.09
N ALA A 89 -5.33 -4.83 -11.30
CA ALA A 89 -4.72 -5.83 -12.17
C ALA A 89 -4.93 -7.26 -11.66
N GLU A 90 -4.82 -7.48 -10.36
CA GLU A 90 -4.98 -8.80 -9.75
C GLU A 90 -6.45 -9.25 -9.73
N SER A 91 -7.39 -8.34 -9.49
CA SER A 91 -8.82 -8.62 -9.59
C SER A 91 -9.20 -9.08 -11.00
N TRP A 92 -8.66 -8.42 -12.04
CA TRP A 92 -8.84 -8.85 -13.43
C TRP A 92 -8.26 -10.24 -13.71
N ARG A 93 -7.06 -10.52 -13.18
CA ARG A 93 -6.44 -11.84 -13.33
C ARG A 93 -7.23 -12.95 -12.65
N LEU A 94 -7.92 -12.64 -11.57
CA LEU A 94 -8.80 -13.57 -10.85
C LEU A 94 -10.21 -13.65 -11.45
N ASP A 95 -10.40 -13.19 -12.70
CA ASP A 95 -11.68 -13.15 -13.42
C ASP A 95 -12.81 -12.46 -12.63
N ARG A 96 -12.46 -11.43 -11.84
CA ARG A 96 -13.43 -10.59 -11.12
C ARG A 96 -13.85 -9.39 -11.96
N ALA A 97 -14.85 -8.67 -11.46
CA ALA A 97 -15.33 -7.43 -12.05
C ALA A 97 -14.19 -6.44 -12.32
N ALA A 98 -14.26 -5.78 -13.48
CA ALA A 98 -13.28 -4.76 -13.83
C ALA A 98 -13.38 -3.58 -12.85
N MET A 99 -12.32 -3.37 -12.09
CA MET A 99 -12.23 -2.30 -11.11
C MET A 99 -11.60 -1.04 -11.71
N LYS A 100 -12.23 0.10 -11.47
CA LYS A 100 -11.66 1.44 -11.69
C LYS A 100 -10.81 1.83 -10.47
N TYR A 101 -9.81 2.68 -10.66
CA TYR A 101 -9.02 3.15 -9.52
C TYR A 101 -8.62 4.62 -9.61
N ALA A 102 -8.29 5.18 -8.45
CA ALA A 102 -7.83 6.55 -8.28
C ALA A 102 -6.97 6.71 -7.03
N PHE A 103 -6.24 7.82 -6.92
CA PHE A 103 -5.48 8.19 -5.72
C PHE A 103 -5.39 9.71 -5.56
N ASP A 104 -5.23 10.19 -4.33
CA ASP A 104 -4.99 11.61 -4.06
C ASP A 104 -3.50 11.96 -3.99
N PHE A 105 -3.17 13.25 -4.00
CA PHE A 105 -1.82 13.77 -3.77
C PHE A 105 -1.66 14.27 -2.34
N LYS A 106 -0.47 14.12 -1.75
CA LYS A 106 -0.22 14.61 -0.38
C LYS A 106 -0.15 16.14 -0.31
N GLU A 107 0.50 16.76 -1.28
CA GLU A 107 0.62 18.22 -1.42
C GLU A 107 -0.32 18.70 -2.55
N GLY A 108 -0.49 20.02 -2.70
CA GLY A 108 -1.40 20.63 -3.69
C GLY A 108 -1.10 20.23 -5.14
N PRO A 109 -1.75 20.83 -6.17
CA PRO A 109 -1.52 20.44 -7.55
C PRO A 109 -0.02 20.44 -7.83
N VAL A 110 0.52 19.24 -8.08
CA VAL A 110 1.94 19.06 -8.35
C VAL A 110 2.15 19.71 -9.71
N GLN A 111 2.65 20.95 -9.71
CA GLN A 111 3.49 21.37 -10.83
C GLN A 111 4.63 20.38 -10.78
N ILE A 112 4.63 19.42 -11.70
CA ILE A 112 5.72 18.48 -11.91
C ILE A 112 6.90 19.38 -12.29
N SER A 113 7.65 19.88 -11.31
CA SER A 113 8.89 20.56 -11.62
C SER A 113 9.76 19.47 -12.25
N GLN A 114 10.33 19.80 -13.40
CA GLN A 114 11.34 18.97 -14.05
C GLN A 114 12.57 18.72 -13.14
N ASP A 115 12.61 19.35 -11.95
CA ASP A 115 13.81 19.55 -11.15
C ASP A 115 14.05 18.52 -10.04
N ALA A 116 13.09 17.65 -9.73
CA ALA A 116 13.37 16.48 -8.89
C ALA A 116 13.60 15.25 -9.78
N LEU A 117 14.72 15.25 -10.52
CA LEU A 117 15.25 14.03 -11.11
C LEU A 117 15.49 13.05 -9.95
N ILE A 118 14.66 12.02 -9.82
CA ILE A 118 14.82 10.99 -8.80
C ILE A 118 16.24 10.41 -8.79
N GLY A 119 16.90 10.37 -9.95
CA GLY A 119 18.30 9.99 -10.06
C GLY A 119 19.28 10.95 -9.34
N VAL A 120 19.01 12.26 -9.32
CA VAL A 120 19.78 13.23 -8.53
C VAL A 120 19.57 12.98 -7.03
N LYS A 121 18.31 12.84 -6.61
CA LYS A 121 17.95 12.55 -5.21
C LYS A 121 18.54 11.23 -4.71
N LEU A 122 18.45 10.16 -5.51
CA LEU A 122 19.09 8.87 -5.23
C LEU A 122 20.60 9.02 -5.08
N ARG A 123 21.28 9.71 -5.99
CA ARG A 123 22.74 9.92 -5.90
C ARG A 123 23.15 10.73 -4.67
N HIS A 124 22.35 11.71 -4.25
CA HIS A 124 22.66 12.53 -3.08
C HIS A 124 22.38 11.81 -1.75
N GLU A 125 21.21 11.18 -1.60
CA GLU A 125 20.81 10.53 -0.35
C GLU A 125 21.38 9.10 -0.21
N LYS A 126 21.76 8.46 -1.33
CA LYS A 126 22.26 7.08 -1.42
C LYS A 126 23.41 6.96 -2.46
N PRO A 127 24.60 7.53 -2.19
CA PRO A 127 25.69 7.66 -3.18
C PRO A 127 26.26 6.35 -3.76
N GLY A 128 25.92 5.20 -3.17
CA GLY A 128 26.31 3.88 -3.69
C GLY A 128 25.38 3.31 -4.77
N ILE A 129 24.20 3.90 -5.01
CA ILE A 129 23.22 3.34 -5.97
C ILE A 129 23.69 3.57 -7.41
N LYS A 130 23.72 2.49 -8.20
CA LYS A 130 23.99 2.54 -9.64
C LYS A 130 22.68 2.67 -10.39
N ILE A 131 22.41 3.83 -10.97
CA ILE A 131 21.24 4.02 -11.82
C ILE A 131 21.54 3.41 -13.18
N LEU A 132 20.80 2.36 -13.54
CA LEU A 132 20.93 1.68 -14.83
C LEU A 132 20.33 2.52 -15.94
N ASP A 133 19.07 2.91 -15.77
CA ASP A 133 18.28 3.67 -16.74
C ASP A 133 16.99 4.21 -16.09
N THR A 134 16.21 4.97 -16.86
CA THR A 134 14.84 5.34 -16.55
C THR A 134 13.90 4.79 -17.62
N LEU A 135 13.06 3.83 -17.21
CA LEU A 135 11.97 3.31 -18.03
C LEU A 135 10.76 4.25 -17.97
N ASP A 136 10.44 4.88 -19.08
CA ASP A 136 9.25 5.73 -19.20
C ASP A 136 7.98 4.88 -19.36
N ALA A 137 6.99 5.12 -18.49
CA ALA A 137 5.65 4.55 -18.54
C ALA A 137 4.72 5.33 -19.49
N GLY A 138 5.20 6.43 -20.05
CA GLY A 138 4.46 7.32 -20.94
C GLY A 138 3.48 8.22 -20.18
N THR A 139 2.58 8.84 -20.93
CA THR A 139 1.53 9.69 -20.37
C THR A 139 0.38 8.84 -19.84
N LEU A 140 0.16 8.87 -18.52
CA LEU A 140 -0.93 8.19 -17.85
C LEU A 140 -2.17 9.09 -17.86
N LYS A 141 -3.26 8.56 -18.41
CA LYS A 141 -4.54 9.27 -18.48
C LYS A 141 -5.48 8.87 -17.35
N HIS A 142 -6.19 9.84 -16.78
CA HIS A 142 -7.12 9.62 -15.69
C HIS A 142 -8.29 8.68 -16.08
N THR A 143 -8.73 8.73 -17.34
CA THR A 143 -9.78 7.86 -17.88
C THR A 143 -9.34 6.41 -18.05
N GLU A 144 -8.03 6.17 -18.14
CA GLU A 144 -7.40 4.86 -18.32
C GLU A 144 -7.00 4.22 -16.98
N CYS A 145 -7.44 4.75 -15.84
CA CYS A 145 -7.21 4.12 -14.54
C CYS A 145 -8.27 3.06 -14.23
N ASN A 146 -8.16 1.91 -14.90
CA ASN A 146 -8.98 0.73 -14.69
C ASN A 146 -8.16 -0.55 -14.85
N SER A 147 -8.77 -1.67 -14.49
CA SER A 147 -8.13 -2.99 -14.47
C SER A 147 -7.52 -3.41 -15.80
N VAL A 148 -8.23 -3.20 -16.92
CA VAL A 148 -7.77 -3.58 -18.26
C VAL A 148 -6.53 -2.77 -18.64
N SER A 149 -6.59 -1.46 -18.43
CA SER A 149 -5.46 -0.56 -18.69
C SER A 149 -4.27 -0.81 -17.76
N ALA A 150 -4.49 -1.18 -16.50
CA ALA A 150 -3.43 -1.56 -15.58
C ALA A 150 -2.67 -2.81 -16.06
N VAL A 151 -3.40 -3.83 -16.49
CA VAL A 151 -2.81 -5.06 -17.08
C VAL A 151 -2.09 -4.75 -18.39
N ALA A 152 -2.68 -3.92 -19.26
CA ALA A 152 -2.05 -3.51 -20.51
C ALA A 152 -0.73 -2.75 -20.27
N LEU A 153 -0.72 -1.81 -19.31
CA LEU A 153 0.47 -1.07 -18.91
C LEU A 153 1.54 -2.00 -18.33
N ALA A 154 1.15 -2.94 -17.46
CA ALA A 154 2.06 -3.93 -16.89
C ALA A 154 2.72 -4.80 -17.97
N ASN A 155 1.92 -5.28 -18.94
CA ASN A 155 2.39 -6.06 -20.09
C ASN A 155 3.38 -5.28 -20.96
N ASP A 156 3.06 -4.03 -21.26
CA ASP A 156 3.88 -3.14 -22.08
C ASP A 156 5.22 -2.82 -21.39
N LEU A 157 5.18 -2.44 -20.11
CA LEU A 157 6.38 -2.20 -19.30
C LEU A 157 7.27 -3.45 -19.23
N TYR A 158 6.68 -4.62 -18.95
CA TYR A 158 7.42 -5.88 -18.93
C TYR A 158 8.05 -6.18 -20.29
N GLY A 159 7.30 -6.00 -21.38
CA GLY A 159 7.79 -6.20 -22.74
C GLY A 159 8.91 -5.24 -23.14
N ARG A 160 8.94 -4.02 -22.58
CA ARG A 160 10.09 -3.09 -22.73
C ARG A 160 11.25 -3.48 -21.83
N PHE A 161 10.98 -3.97 -20.63
CA PHE A 161 11.99 -4.44 -19.68
C PHE A 161 12.81 -5.58 -20.28
N VAL A 162 12.18 -6.68 -20.69
CA VAL A 162 12.88 -7.88 -21.20
C VAL A 162 13.59 -7.67 -22.55
N ARG A 163 13.32 -6.55 -23.24
CA ARG A 163 14.05 -6.16 -24.45
C ARG A 163 15.42 -5.55 -24.16
N ASN A 164 15.61 -5.00 -22.96
CA ASN A 164 16.78 -4.21 -22.61
C ASN A 164 17.52 -4.75 -21.38
N TYR A 165 16.87 -5.57 -20.54
CA TYR A 165 17.37 -6.01 -19.25
C TYR A 165 17.08 -7.48 -19.00
N SER A 166 17.99 -8.17 -18.30
CA SER A 166 17.67 -9.40 -17.58
C SER A 166 17.13 -9.06 -16.18
N PRO A 167 16.20 -9.82 -15.60
CA PRO A 167 15.86 -9.71 -14.17
C PRO A 167 17.08 -9.74 -13.25
N ASP A 168 18.09 -10.54 -13.59
CA ASP A 168 19.34 -10.65 -12.81
C ASP A 168 20.23 -9.39 -12.90
N ASP A 169 19.93 -8.47 -13.81
CA ASP A 169 20.66 -7.21 -13.97
C ASP A 169 20.17 -6.11 -13.04
N VAL A 170 19.00 -6.28 -12.43
CA VAL A 170 18.29 -5.23 -11.69
C VAL A 170 18.02 -5.66 -10.26
N ASP A 171 18.59 -4.93 -9.30
CA ASP A 171 18.45 -5.25 -7.89
C ASP A 171 17.21 -4.60 -7.26
N VAL A 172 16.80 -3.44 -7.80
CA VAL A 172 15.67 -2.66 -7.32
C VAL A 172 15.00 -1.87 -8.44
N ILE A 173 13.67 -1.88 -8.46
CA ILE A 173 12.84 -1.00 -9.28
C ILE A 173 12.42 0.19 -8.42
N VAL A 174 12.69 1.39 -8.91
CA VAL A 174 12.41 2.63 -8.18
C VAL A 174 11.33 3.44 -8.90
N GLY A 175 10.13 3.51 -8.31
CA GLY A 175 9.04 4.35 -8.82
C GLY A 175 9.22 5.82 -8.42
N LYS A 176 9.21 6.72 -9.40
CA LYS A 176 9.15 8.16 -9.13
C LYS A 176 7.81 8.55 -8.53
N ALA A 177 7.85 9.48 -7.58
CA ALA A 177 6.71 9.95 -6.81
C ALA A 177 5.48 10.22 -7.70
N TYR A 178 4.36 9.64 -7.27
CA TYR A 178 3.09 9.61 -7.98
C TYR A 178 3.14 8.81 -9.29
N GLY A 179 3.59 9.44 -10.38
CA GLY A 179 3.44 8.90 -11.74
C GLY A 179 4.20 7.62 -12.01
N GLY A 180 5.35 7.42 -11.36
CA GLY A 180 6.16 6.20 -11.48
C GLY A 180 5.83 5.11 -10.45
N ILE A 181 5.13 5.43 -9.36
CA ILE A 181 4.90 4.48 -8.25
C ILE A 181 4.07 3.28 -8.69
N GLY A 182 2.90 3.52 -9.28
CA GLY A 182 2.01 2.46 -9.78
C GLY A 182 2.68 1.62 -10.88
N PRO A 183 3.21 2.24 -11.95
CA PRO A 183 3.96 1.54 -13.01
C PRO A 183 5.11 0.68 -12.50
N ALA A 184 5.93 1.19 -11.58
CA ALA A 184 7.02 0.43 -10.97
C ALA A 184 6.53 -0.79 -10.19
N ALA A 185 5.43 -0.65 -9.43
CA ALA A 185 4.88 -1.74 -8.64
C ALA A 185 4.32 -2.84 -9.57
N LEU A 186 3.62 -2.45 -10.64
CA LEU A 186 3.13 -3.37 -11.67
C LEU A 186 4.29 -4.11 -12.34
N LEU A 187 5.35 -3.41 -12.75
CA LEU A 187 6.52 -4.03 -13.38
C LEU A 187 7.21 -5.04 -12.45
N ALA A 188 7.48 -4.65 -11.20
CA ALA A 188 8.10 -5.54 -10.22
C ALA A 188 7.26 -6.81 -10.00
N ARG A 189 5.93 -6.66 -9.94
CA ARG A 189 4.99 -7.77 -9.86
C ARG A 189 5.02 -8.66 -11.10
N GLU A 190 5.06 -8.11 -12.31
CA GLU A 190 5.14 -8.90 -13.54
C GLU A 190 6.41 -9.73 -13.63
N ILE A 191 7.57 -9.15 -13.26
CA ILE A 191 8.84 -9.88 -13.24
C ILE A 191 8.78 -11.03 -12.22
N ALA A 192 8.24 -10.79 -11.03
CA ALA A 192 8.05 -11.84 -10.03
C ALA A 192 7.12 -12.96 -10.52
N GLY A 193 6.03 -12.60 -11.21
CA GLY A 193 5.05 -13.57 -11.72
C GLY A 193 5.54 -14.39 -12.93
N ARG A 194 6.32 -13.78 -13.83
CA ARG A 194 6.74 -14.41 -15.09
C ARG A 194 8.09 -15.08 -15.01
N ASP A 195 9.04 -14.44 -14.34
CA ASP A 195 10.43 -14.88 -14.29
C ASP A 195 10.77 -15.56 -12.96
N ASN A 196 9.86 -15.52 -11.99
CA ASN A 196 10.07 -16.02 -10.62
C ASN A 196 11.25 -15.33 -9.89
N VAL A 197 11.65 -14.13 -10.35
CA VAL A 197 12.71 -13.31 -9.76
C VAL A 197 12.08 -12.22 -8.88
N ASP A 198 12.53 -12.15 -7.64
CA ASP A 198 11.99 -11.22 -6.65
C ASP A 198 12.81 -9.94 -6.56
N ILE A 199 12.52 -8.99 -7.46
CA ILE A 199 13.19 -7.69 -7.49
C ILE A 199 12.57 -6.78 -6.41
N ARG A 200 13.43 -6.06 -5.68
CA ARG A 200 12.97 -5.08 -4.68
C ARG A 200 12.21 -3.95 -5.35
N PHE A 201 11.22 -3.44 -4.65
CA PHE A 201 10.44 -2.28 -5.04
C PHE A 201 10.63 -1.16 -4.04
N VAL A 202 10.95 0.01 -4.56
CA VAL A 202 11.12 1.24 -3.80
C VAL A 202 10.39 2.37 -4.51
N TYR A 203 9.93 3.36 -3.77
CA TYR A 203 9.49 4.60 -4.37
C TYR A 203 9.85 5.81 -3.52
N ASP A 204 10.05 6.95 -4.17
CA ASP A 204 10.31 8.20 -3.45
C ASP A 204 9.02 8.94 -3.07
N ARG A 205 9.13 9.78 -2.05
CA ARG A 205 8.09 10.70 -1.61
C ARG A 205 8.58 12.13 -1.84
N VAL A 206 7.68 13.01 -2.27
CA VAL A 206 7.95 14.44 -2.45
C VAL A 206 8.38 15.10 -1.14
N SER A 207 7.87 14.63 0.00
CA SER A 207 8.31 15.06 1.33
C SER A 207 8.65 13.88 2.26
N ALA A 208 9.71 14.04 3.06
CA ALA A 208 10.14 13.06 4.06
C ALA A 208 9.07 12.88 5.17
N LYS A 209 8.99 11.69 5.77
CA LYS A 209 8.16 11.48 6.98
C LYS A 209 8.97 11.88 8.21
N THR A 210 8.37 12.66 9.09
CA THR A 210 8.93 13.02 10.40
C THR A 210 8.72 11.97 11.50
N HIS A 211 8.13 10.81 11.18
CA HIS A 211 7.78 9.77 12.18
C HIS A 211 7.88 8.34 11.59
N GLY A 212 8.51 7.39 12.30
CA GLY A 212 8.68 5.98 11.92
C GLY A 212 9.93 5.33 12.54
N VAL A 213 10.17 4.04 12.27
CA VAL A 213 11.43 3.33 12.65
C VAL A 213 12.61 4.03 11.97
N SER A 214 13.69 4.25 12.74
CA SER A 214 14.87 5.08 12.45
C SER A 214 15.43 4.98 11.02
N GLY A 215 15.63 6.14 10.41
CA GLY A 215 16.28 6.32 9.10
C GLY A 215 15.51 7.32 8.26
N GLU A 216 15.89 8.60 8.33
CA GLU A 216 15.39 9.66 7.45
C GLU A 216 15.63 9.26 6.00
N SER A 217 14.61 8.69 5.36
CA SER A 217 14.68 8.39 3.94
C SER A 217 13.45 8.97 3.28
N SER A 218 13.70 9.77 2.26
CA SER A 218 12.68 10.23 1.33
C SER A 218 12.06 9.07 0.52
N PHE A 219 12.51 7.84 0.74
CA PHE A 219 12.09 6.62 0.06
C PHE A 219 11.21 5.72 0.95
N VAL A 220 10.51 4.81 0.29
CA VAL A 220 9.70 3.75 0.90
C VAL A 220 10.14 2.43 0.30
N GLY A 221 10.39 1.44 1.15
CA GLY A 221 11.04 0.18 0.76
C GLY A 221 12.50 0.19 1.18
N ARG A 222 13.26 -0.80 0.68
CA ARG A 222 14.64 -1.05 1.10
C ARG A 222 15.62 -0.82 -0.05
N LEU A 223 16.42 0.24 0.08
CA LEU A 223 17.61 0.49 -0.75
C LEU A 223 18.85 0.04 0.00
N GLU A 224 19.71 -0.72 -0.67
CA GLU A 224 21.00 -1.19 -0.17
C GLU A 224 22.14 -0.54 -0.94
N GLU A 225 23.34 -0.57 -0.35
CA GLU A 225 24.52 -0.01 -1.01
C GLU A 225 24.84 -0.82 -2.27
N ASN A 226 25.24 -0.14 -3.36
CA ASN A 226 25.60 -0.75 -4.64
C ASN A 226 24.45 -1.32 -5.48
N ASP A 227 23.19 -1.14 -5.07
CA ASP A 227 22.04 -1.59 -5.88
C ASP A 227 22.10 -1.03 -7.29
N ARG A 228 21.82 -1.89 -8.27
CA ARG A 228 21.51 -1.53 -9.65
C ARG A 228 20.04 -1.19 -9.75
N ALA A 229 19.75 0.11 -9.74
CA ALA A 229 18.41 0.67 -9.75
C ALA A 229 17.92 0.94 -11.16
N LEU A 230 16.80 0.32 -11.52
CA LEU A 230 16.01 0.73 -12.69
C LEU A 230 14.92 1.69 -12.21
N VAL A 231 14.96 2.93 -12.68
CA VAL A 231 13.94 3.93 -12.34
C VAL A 231 12.75 3.75 -13.29
N VAL A 232 11.53 3.90 -12.77
CA VAL A 232 10.32 4.03 -13.59
C VAL A 232 9.70 5.39 -13.35
N ASP A 233 9.47 6.13 -14.44
CA ASP A 233 8.80 7.42 -14.43
C ASP A 233 7.51 7.32 -15.26
N GLY A 234 6.51 8.13 -14.93
CA GLY A 234 5.26 8.20 -15.66
C GLY A 234 4.72 9.63 -15.62
N HIS A 235 4.27 10.12 -16.76
CA HIS A 235 3.76 11.48 -16.88
C HIS A 235 2.25 11.48 -16.60
N LEU A 236 1.85 11.91 -15.41
CA LEU A 236 0.43 12.12 -15.12
C LEU A 236 -0.09 13.31 -15.91
N GLU A 237 -1.17 13.16 -16.66
CA GLU A 237 -1.76 14.27 -17.43
C GLU A 237 -2.41 15.36 -16.53
N SER A 238 -2.50 15.14 -15.21
CA SER A 238 -3.44 15.91 -14.38
C SER A 238 -2.90 17.21 -13.78
N ILE A 239 -3.86 18.14 -13.66
CA ILE A 239 -3.84 19.36 -12.87
C ILE A 239 -4.90 19.17 -11.75
N GLY A 240 -4.50 18.95 -10.49
CA GLY A 240 -5.45 18.78 -9.37
C GLY A 240 -4.91 18.04 -8.14
N SER A 241 -5.80 17.74 -7.17
CA SER A 241 -5.50 17.03 -5.91
C SER A 241 -5.79 15.51 -5.95
N VAL A 242 -6.35 14.99 -7.05
CA VAL A 242 -6.75 13.59 -7.26
C VAL A 242 -6.46 13.19 -8.71
N PHE A 243 -5.95 11.98 -8.92
CA PHE A 243 -5.70 11.36 -10.22
C PHE A 243 -6.43 10.01 -10.35
N GLY A 244 -6.90 9.69 -11.55
CA GLY A 244 -7.58 8.43 -11.87
C GLY A 244 -9.08 8.57 -12.14
N HIS A 245 -9.75 7.44 -12.29
CA HIS A 245 -11.11 7.35 -12.80
C HIS A 245 -12.11 7.66 -11.68
N VAL A 246 -12.36 8.95 -11.47
CA VAL A 246 -13.36 9.46 -10.51
C VAL A 246 -14.24 10.48 -11.20
N GLY A 247 -15.54 10.41 -10.94
CA GLY A 247 -16.53 11.36 -11.40
C GLY A 247 -17.65 11.55 -10.38
N ASP A 248 -18.53 12.51 -10.66
CA ASP A 248 -19.77 12.67 -9.91
C ASP A 248 -20.64 11.41 -10.04
N GLY A 249 -21.17 10.91 -8.93
CA GLY A 249 -21.99 9.69 -8.87
C GLY A 249 -21.21 8.38 -8.81
N GLU A 250 -19.87 8.40 -8.92
CA GLU A 250 -19.05 7.23 -8.66
C GLU A 250 -19.02 6.93 -7.15
N ARG A 251 -18.96 5.64 -6.81
CA ARG A 251 -18.89 5.15 -5.43
C ARG A 251 -17.47 4.69 -5.13
N LEU A 252 -16.77 5.37 -4.22
CA LEU A 252 -15.37 5.11 -3.92
C LEU A 252 -15.24 4.25 -2.67
N ARG A 253 -14.36 3.25 -2.70
CA ARG A 253 -13.91 2.54 -1.49
C ARG A 253 -12.44 2.85 -1.26
N ALA A 254 -12.09 3.33 -0.06
CA ALA A 254 -10.69 3.60 0.26
C ALA A 254 -9.96 2.29 0.57
N PHE A 255 -8.84 2.01 -0.10
CA PHE A 255 -7.96 0.88 0.22
C PHE A 255 -6.68 1.39 0.89
N ASP A 256 -6.44 0.95 2.12
CA ASP A 256 -5.29 1.38 2.92
C ASP A 256 -4.68 0.21 3.69
N ASP A 257 -3.56 0.44 4.36
CA ASP A 257 -2.84 -0.62 5.08
C ASP A 257 -3.42 -0.91 6.47
N VAL A 258 -3.39 0.09 7.33
CA VAL A 258 -3.90 0.06 8.70
C VAL A 258 -4.50 1.41 9.05
N ILE A 259 -5.44 1.42 10.00
CA ILE A 259 -6.05 2.65 10.49
C ILE A 259 -5.82 2.78 11.98
N THR A 260 -5.42 3.98 12.39
CA THR A 260 -5.35 4.37 13.79
C THR A 260 -6.49 5.35 14.12
N THR A 261 -6.51 6.53 13.50
CA THR A 261 -7.47 7.61 13.84
C THR A 261 -8.38 8.04 12.70
N GLY A 262 -8.24 7.43 11.51
CA GLY A 262 -8.99 7.80 10.31
C GLY A 262 -8.60 9.15 9.66
N LYS A 263 -7.77 10.00 10.30
CA LYS A 263 -7.45 11.36 9.83
C LYS A 263 -7.04 11.45 8.35
N ALA A 264 -6.10 10.61 7.92
CA ALA A 264 -5.62 10.61 6.54
C ALA A 264 -6.75 10.30 5.52
N LYS A 265 -7.73 9.49 5.90
CA LYS A 265 -8.86 9.10 5.05
C LYS A 265 -9.83 10.26 4.92
N ARG A 266 -10.05 11.01 6.00
CA ARG A 266 -10.86 12.25 5.99
C ARG A 266 -10.25 13.33 5.11
N GLU A 267 -8.94 13.51 5.20
CA GLU A 267 -8.20 14.44 4.34
C GLU A 267 -8.31 14.03 2.86
N SER A 268 -8.18 12.74 2.57
CA SER A 268 -8.34 12.18 1.22
C SER A 268 -9.78 12.36 0.71
N LYS A 269 -10.78 12.06 1.56
CA LYS A 269 -12.20 12.31 1.31
C LYS A 269 -12.48 13.75 0.91
N HIS A 270 -12.01 14.70 1.72
CA HIS A 270 -12.20 16.12 1.45
C HIS A 270 -11.61 16.55 0.10
N LYS A 271 -10.45 16.01 -0.30
CA LYS A 271 -9.85 16.31 -1.61
C LYS A 271 -10.67 15.77 -2.77
N VAL A 272 -11.23 14.57 -2.63
CA VAL A 272 -12.13 13.98 -3.62
C VAL A 272 -13.39 14.82 -3.74
N GLU A 273 -14.11 15.04 -2.64
CA GLU A 273 -15.38 15.80 -2.63
C GLU A 273 -15.20 17.25 -3.10
N LYS A 274 -14.06 17.87 -2.83
CA LYS A 274 -13.74 19.21 -3.34
C LYS A 274 -13.70 19.25 -4.87
N ARG A 275 -13.26 18.16 -5.52
CA ARG A 275 -13.16 18.07 -6.99
C ARG A 275 -14.40 17.43 -7.62
N TYR A 276 -15.02 16.48 -6.92
CA TYR A 276 -16.16 15.68 -7.35
C TYR A 276 -17.22 15.71 -6.24
N PRO A 277 -18.03 16.78 -6.13
CA PRO A 277 -18.93 17.00 -5.00
C PRO A 277 -20.05 15.96 -4.85
N LYS A 278 -20.34 15.19 -5.91
CA LYS A 278 -21.34 14.11 -5.88
C LYS A 278 -20.71 12.72 -5.82
N ALA A 279 -19.41 12.63 -5.57
CA ALA A 279 -18.76 11.35 -5.31
C ALA A 279 -19.27 10.78 -3.99
N GLU A 280 -19.60 9.49 -3.97
CA GLU A 280 -20.07 8.78 -2.79
C GLU A 280 -18.97 7.88 -2.23
N TRP A 281 -19.08 7.49 -0.96
CA TRP A 281 -18.12 6.60 -0.30
C TRP A 281 -18.81 5.30 0.10
N ALA A 282 -18.34 4.19 -0.46
CA ALA A 282 -18.79 2.83 -0.16
C ALA A 282 -18.06 2.20 1.04
N GLY A 283 -17.19 2.98 1.72
CA GLY A 283 -16.48 2.57 2.92
C GLY A 283 -14.97 2.56 2.80
N VAL A 284 -14.33 1.86 3.73
CA VAL A 284 -12.87 1.69 3.79
C VAL A 284 -12.52 0.21 3.94
N HIS A 285 -11.49 -0.24 3.25
CA HIS A 285 -10.94 -1.60 3.32
C HIS A 285 -9.46 -1.57 3.71
N VAL A 286 -9.07 -2.40 4.67
CA VAL A 286 -7.70 -2.41 5.23
C VAL A 286 -7.08 -3.79 5.23
N ALA A 287 -5.75 -3.89 5.18
CA ALA A 287 -5.07 -5.17 5.34
C ALA A 287 -5.28 -5.74 6.75
N VAL A 288 -4.97 -4.93 7.78
CA VAL A 288 -5.05 -5.37 9.18
C VAL A 288 -5.93 -4.45 10.00
N TYR A 289 -7.00 -5.00 10.58
CA TYR A 289 -7.79 -4.31 11.60
C TYR A 289 -7.22 -4.58 13.00
N ARG A 290 -6.78 -3.53 13.68
CA ARG A 290 -6.13 -3.66 15.01
C ARG A 290 -7.11 -3.85 16.16
N GLY A 291 -8.39 -3.53 15.99
CA GLY A 291 -9.40 -3.66 17.04
C GLY A 291 -9.22 -2.74 18.26
N GLU A 292 -8.47 -1.64 18.13
CA GLU A 292 -8.18 -0.72 19.23
C GLU A 292 -9.12 0.49 19.27
N VAL A 293 -9.27 1.10 20.45
CA VAL A 293 -9.87 2.42 20.64
C VAL A 293 -8.83 3.54 20.64
N ASP A 294 -9.22 4.77 20.32
CA ASP A 294 -8.36 5.95 20.47
C ASP A 294 -8.32 6.49 21.92
N GLU A 295 -7.69 7.65 22.15
CA GLU A 295 -7.62 8.29 23.46
C GLU A 295 -8.98 8.70 24.04
N THR A 296 -10.02 8.80 23.23
CA THR A 296 -11.40 9.11 23.65
C THR A 296 -12.23 7.87 23.93
N GLY A 297 -11.67 6.68 23.70
CA GLY A 297 -12.38 5.40 23.82
C GLY A 297 -13.17 5.02 22.57
N LYS A 298 -12.98 5.74 21.46
CA LYS A 298 -13.71 5.52 20.22
C LYS A 298 -13.02 4.51 19.31
N THR A 299 -13.77 3.63 18.68
CA THR A 299 -13.27 2.66 17.71
C THR A 299 -13.09 3.29 16.32
N VAL A 300 -12.27 2.66 15.48
CA VAL A 300 -12.11 3.09 14.08
C VAL A 300 -13.42 3.08 13.30
N PRO A 301 -14.27 2.03 13.36
CA PRO A 301 -15.58 2.05 12.69
C PRO A 301 -16.45 3.26 13.06
N GLU A 302 -16.59 3.55 14.36
CA GLU A 302 -17.36 4.72 14.82
C GLU A 302 -16.74 6.03 14.35
N ALA A 303 -15.41 6.14 14.33
CA ALA A 303 -14.72 7.30 13.80
C ALA A 303 -14.94 7.46 12.28
N LEU A 304 -15.05 6.38 11.53
CA LEU A 304 -15.33 6.45 10.08
C LEU A 304 -16.79 6.79 9.80
N GLU A 305 -17.73 6.28 10.60
CA GLU A 305 -19.17 6.54 10.46
C GLU A 305 -19.50 8.03 10.60
N GLU A 306 -18.94 8.71 11.60
CA GLU A 306 -19.10 10.17 11.80
C GLU A 306 -18.69 11.02 10.59
N HIS A 307 -17.85 10.47 9.72
CA HIS A 307 -17.35 11.15 8.54
C HIS A 307 -17.86 10.55 7.23
N GLY A 308 -18.87 9.67 7.27
CA GLY A 308 -19.45 9.04 6.09
C GLY A 308 -18.44 8.19 5.33
N LEU A 309 -17.58 7.46 6.05
CA LEU A 309 -16.58 6.55 5.51
C LEU A 309 -16.80 5.09 5.98
N ALA A 310 -17.94 4.80 6.61
CA ALA A 310 -18.37 3.45 6.93
C ALA A 310 -18.99 2.75 5.70
N PRO A 311 -19.02 1.41 5.64
CA PRO A 311 -18.46 0.47 6.63
C PRO A 311 -16.93 0.35 6.54
N LEU A 312 -16.32 -0.13 7.62
CA LEU A 312 -14.95 -0.64 7.62
C LEU A 312 -14.98 -2.14 7.32
N SER A 313 -14.10 -2.59 6.42
CA SER A 313 -13.83 -4.00 6.13
C SER A 313 -12.32 -4.26 6.18
N TRP A 314 -11.92 -5.51 6.34
CA TRP A 314 -10.51 -5.89 6.47
C TRP A 314 -10.21 -7.24 5.83
N ILE A 315 -8.93 -7.51 5.59
CA ILE A 315 -8.46 -8.86 5.23
C ILE A 315 -8.35 -9.71 6.50
N VAL A 316 -7.64 -9.23 7.53
CA VAL A 316 -7.49 -9.93 8.81
C VAL A 316 -7.49 -8.97 9.99
N THR A 317 -7.71 -9.50 11.18
CA THR A 317 -7.60 -8.79 12.46
C THR A 317 -6.28 -9.07 13.15
N ALA A 318 -5.87 -8.20 14.07
CA ALA A 318 -4.71 -8.47 14.93
C ALA A 318 -4.92 -9.72 15.80
N GLU A 319 -6.16 -9.99 16.22
CA GLU A 319 -6.52 -11.18 16.99
C GLU A 319 -6.29 -12.47 16.19
N GLU A 320 -6.82 -12.57 14.96
CA GLU A 320 -6.59 -13.71 14.07
C GLU A 320 -5.10 -13.95 13.79
N ILE A 321 -4.30 -12.88 13.67
CA ILE A 321 -2.84 -13.00 13.49
C ILE A 321 -2.19 -13.64 14.72
N PHE A 322 -2.55 -13.20 15.93
CA PHE A 322 -1.98 -13.73 17.16
C PHE A 322 -2.44 -15.16 17.45
N GLU A 323 -3.70 -15.47 17.20
CA GLU A 323 -4.23 -16.85 17.29
C GLU A 323 -3.48 -17.78 16.33
N PHE A 324 -3.39 -17.43 15.05
CA PHE A 324 -2.64 -18.21 14.06
C PHE A 324 -1.17 -18.38 14.45
N ALA A 325 -0.51 -17.31 14.89
CA ALA A 325 0.90 -17.35 15.29
C ALA A 325 1.12 -18.27 16.50
N HIS A 326 0.19 -18.29 17.45
CA HIS A 326 0.25 -19.14 18.64
C HIS A 326 -0.01 -20.60 18.29
N GLU A 327 -1.06 -20.89 17.53
CA GLU A 327 -1.41 -22.25 17.09
C GLU A 327 -0.32 -22.88 16.23
N SER A 328 0.29 -22.08 15.35
CA SER A 328 1.43 -22.50 14.51
C SER A 328 2.78 -22.51 15.25
N LYS A 329 2.80 -22.22 16.57
CA LYS A 329 4.00 -22.20 17.42
C LYS A 329 5.08 -21.23 16.96
N ARG A 330 4.70 -20.17 16.24
CA ARG A 330 5.58 -19.06 15.85
C ARG A 330 5.81 -18.07 17.00
N ILE A 331 4.91 -18.06 17.99
CA ILE A 331 5.05 -17.30 19.24
C ILE A 331 4.79 -18.20 20.46
N ASP A 332 5.27 -17.75 21.61
CA ASP A 332 5.07 -18.42 22.90
C ASP A 332 3.79 -17.93 23.62
N ASP A 333 3.39 -18.65 24.66
CA ASP A 333 2.24 -18.31 25.51
C ASP A 333 2.35 -16.89 26.07
N ARG A 334 3.57 -16.47 26.42
CA ARG A 334 3.83 -15.13 26.95
C ARG A 334 3.48 -14.04 25.93
N ALA A 335 3.90 -14.17 24.67
CA ALA A 335 3.55 -13.18 23.64
C ALA A 335 2.03 -13.09 23.41
N MET A 336 1.32 -14.22 23.50
CA MET A 336 -0.14 -14.25 23.43
C MET A 336 -0.78 -13.58 24.64
N ASP A 337 -0.27 -13.83 25.85
CA ASP A 337 -0.75 -13.18 27.08
C ASP A 337 -0.50 -11.66 27.08
N ASP A 338 0.66 -11.25 26.57
CA ASP A 338 1.02 -9.85 26.39
C ASP A 338 0.06 -9.14 25.41
N PHE A 339 -0.33 -9.81 24.31
CA PHE A 339 -1.36 -9.31 23.40
C PHE A 339 -2.74 -9.22 24.06
N LYS A 340 -3.20 -10.28 24.74
CA LYS A 340 -4.47 -10.27 25.47
C LYS A 340 -4.54 -9.17 26.52
N THR A 341 -3.44 -8.94 27.24
CA THR A 341 -3.32 -7.87 28.24
C THR A 341 -3.46 -6.50 27.57
N TYR A 342 -2.77 -6.29 26.46
CA TYR A 342 -2.87 -5.06 25.67
C TYR A 342 -4.30 -4.81 25.17
N MET A 343 -4.96 -5.84 24.62
CA MET A 343 -6.34 -5.71 24.11
C MET A 343 -7.38 -5.53 25.21
N LYS A 344 -7.14 -6.05 26.42
CA LYS A 344 -8.01 -5.76 27.57
C LYS A 344 -7.98 -4.28 27.96
N GLU A 345 -6.84 -3.61 27.79
CA GLU A 345 -6.66 -2.20 28.12
C GLU A 345 -7.11 -1.27 26.98
N PHE A 346 -6.75 -1.60 25.73
CA PHE A 346 -6.90 -0.71 24.57
C PHE A 346 -7.82 -1.23 23.47
N GLY A 347 -8.36 -2.44 23.60
CA GLY A 347 -9.27 -3.03 22.63
C GLY A 347 -10.67 -2.39 22.67
N ALA A 348 -11.36 -2.45 21.55
CA ALA A 348 -12.78 -2.16 21.47
C ALA A 348 -13.56 -3.09 22.42
N LYS A 349 -14.42 -2.52 23.26
CA LYS A 349 -15.32 -3.30 24.11
C LYS A 349 -16.52 -3.71 23.27
N ALA A 350 -16.90 -4.99 23.36
CA ALA A 350 -18.08 -5.55 22.72
C ALA A 350 -19.38 -4.94 23.26
#